data_AF-A0A959GG80-F1
#
_entry.id   AF-A0A959GG80-F1
#
_cell.length_a   1.000
_cell.length_b   1.000
_cell.length_c   1.000
_cell.angle_alpha   90.00
_cell.angle_beta   90.00
_cell.angle_gamma   90.00
#
_symmetry.space_group_name_H-M   'P 1'
#
loop_
_entity.id
_entity.type
_entity.pdbx_description
1 polymer ?
#
loop_
_entity_poly.entity_id
_entity_poly.type
_entity_poly.pdbx_seq_one_letter_code
_entity_poly.pdbx_strand_id
1 'polypeptide(L)'
;MPRPFLILDAPPHYNDATVTAVQAQIRAAAEKGIKIVPVTASGIDKETEFLMRFTAIATNAPYTFKTDHSGIGNDHLEPTVGDYEVEHLNGLIVRLIGKYVEWLWGRRLIFFCRL
;
A
#
# COMPACT_ATOMS: atom_id res chain seq x y z
N MET A 1 -9.27 12.98 -2.70
CA MET A 1 -8.89 12.20 -1.50
C MET A 1 -7.50 11.65 -1.73
N PRO A 2 -6.51 11.97 -0.87
CA PRO A 2 -5.11 11.60 -1.10
C PRO A 2 -4.88 10.11 -0.89
N ARG A 3 -3.96 9.53 -1.67
CA ARG A 3 -3.59 8.11 -1.65
C ARG A 3 -2.07 7.97 -1.74
N PRO A 4 -1.35 8.01 -0.61
CA PRO A 4 0.10 7.88 -0.60
C PRO A 4 0.53 6.42 -0.83
N PHE A 5 1.65 6.24 -1.52
CA PHE A 5 2.38 4.98 -1.60
C PHE A 5 3.45 4.96 -0.51
N LEU A 6 3.41 3.98 0.38
CA LEU A 6 4.38 3.82 1.46
C LEU A 6 5.33 2.69 1.09
N ILE A 7 6.59 3.02 0.79
CA ILE A 7 7.61 2.04 0.41
C ILE A 7 8.50 1.75 1.61
N LEU A 8 8.65 0.48 2.00
CA LEU A 8 9.53 0.05 3.08
C LEU A 8 10.48 -1.06 2.60
N ASP A 9 11.77 -0.87 2.84
CA ASP A 9 12.87 -1.82 2.51
C ASP A 9 13.59 -2.33 3.77
N ALA A 10 13.12 -1.95 4.95
CA ALA A 10 13.70 -2.38 6.23
C ALA A 10 12.61 -2.46 7.31
N PRO A 11 12.77 -3.36 8.30
CA PRO A 11 11.85 -3.45 9.43
C PRO A 11 11.88 -2.16 10.28
N PRO A 12 10.73 -1.73 10.83
CA PRO A 12 10.69 -0.62 11.77
C PRO A 12 11.34 -1.02 13.11
N HIS A 13 11.87 -0.04 13.83
CA HIS A 13 12.32 -0.27 15.20
C HIS A 13 11.12 -0.59 16.10
N TYR A 14 11.09 -1.80 16.67
CA TYR A 14 10.00 -2.30 17.53
C TYR A 14 10.06 -1.73 18.96
N ASN A 15 10.00 -0.41 19.09
CA ASN A 15 9.81 0.22 20.40
C ASN A 15 8.32 0.57 20.61
N ASP A 16 7.84 0.48 21.85
CA ASP A 16 6.42 0.67 22.18
C ASP A 16 5.88 2.04 21.77
N ALA A 17 6.72 3.08 21.85
CA ALA A 17 6.36 4.43 21.46
C ALA A 17 6.10 4.55 19.95
N THR A 18 6.95 3.94 19.12
CA THR A 18 6.85 3.92 17.66
C THR A 18 5.64 3.11 17.22
N VAL A 19 5.41 1.94 17.82
CA VAL A 19 4.24 1.11 17.50
C VAL A 19 2.94 1.87 17.81
N THR A 20 2.86 2.47 19.00
CA THR A 20 1.68 3.27 19.41
C THR A 20 1.46 4.46 18.48
N ALA A 21 2.53 5.17 18.13
CA ALA A 21 2.46 6.30 17.20
C ALA A 21 1.97 5.86 15.82
N VAL A 22 2.52 4.78 15.25
CA VAL A 22 2.12 4.25 13.93
C VAL A 22 0.64 3.86 13.94
N GLN A 23 0.17 3.13 14.96
CA GLN A 23 -1.24 2.77 15.09
C GLN A 23 -2.16 3.99 15.17
N ALA A 24 -1.78 5.02 15.93
CA ALA A 24 -2.53 6.26 16.03
C ALA A 24 -2.60 6.99 14.67
N GLN A 25 -1.50 7.04 13.92
CA GLN A 25 -1.47 7.66 12.59
C GLN A 25 -2.31 6.89 11.57
N ILE A 26 -2.27 5.55 11.59
CA ILE A 26 -3.10 4.72 10.71
C ILE A 26 -4.59 4.96 11.01
N ARG A 27 -4.98 5.03 12.28
CA ARG A 27 -6.36 5.33 12.67
C ARG A 27 -6.79 6.72 12.18
N ALA A 28 -5.97 7.75 12.42
CA ALA A 28 -6.26 9.10 11.97
C ALA A 28 -6.35 9.20 10.44
N ALA A 29 -5.52 8.44 9.72
CA ALA A 29 -5.57 8.36 8.26
C ALA A 29 -6.86 7.69 7.79
N ALA A 30 -7.27 6.60 8.42
CA ALA A 30 -8.52 5.90 8.12
C ALA A 30 -9.76 6.77 8.38
N GLU A 31 -9.79 7.52 9.48
CA GLU A 31 -10.86 8.48 9.80
C GLU A 31 -10.96 9.61 8.76
N LYS A 32 -9.83 10.06 8.21
CA LYS A 32 -9.77 11.02 7.10
C LYS A 32 -10.03 10.37 5.74
N GLY A 33 -10.26 9.06 5.70
CA GLY A 33 -10.41 8.22 4.51
C GLY A 33 -9.22 8.26 3.55
N ILE A 34 -8.02 8.51 4.08
CA ILE A 34 -6.77 8.43 3.35
C ILE A 34 -6.44 6.94 3.16
N LYS A 35 -6.26 6.53 1.90
CA LYS A 35 -5.92 5.15 1.56
C LYS A 35 -4.41 5.03 1.40
N ILE A 36 -3.75 4.34 2.33
CA ILE A 36 -2.30 4.16 2.30
C ILE A 36 -2.01 2.86 1.55
N VAL A 37 -1.28 2.93 0.46
CA VAL A 37 -0.88 1.76 -0.33
C VAL A 37 0.53 1.33 0.10
N PRO A 38 0.68 0.35 0.99
CA PRO A 38 1.98 -0.18 1.36
C PRO A 38 2.59 -1.01 0.23
N VAL A 39 3.87 -0.77 -0.02
CA VAL A 39 4.74 -1.47 -0.94
C VAL A 39 5.94 -1.97 -0.15
N THR A 40 5.99 -3.26 0.12
CA THR A 40 7.13 -3.88 0.80
C THR A 40 8.19 -4.30 -0.20
N ALA A 41 9.45 -4.05 0.12
CA ALA A 41 10.62 -4.42 -0.68
C ALA A 41 11.42 -5.55 -0.03
N SER A 42 12.62 -5.81 -0.53
CA SER A 42 13.56 -6.81 -0.01
C SER A 42 13.89 -6.56 1.47
N GLY A 43 14.21 -7.62 2.22
CA GLY A 43 14.78 -7.47 3.57
C GLY A 43 13.78 -7.19 4.70
N ILE A 44 12.50 -7.48 4.51
CA ILE A 44 11.47 -7.34 5.55
C ILE A 44 11.23 -8.63 6.35
N ASP A 45 10.92 -8.48 7.63
CA ASP A 45 10.51 -9.58 8.52
C ASP A 45 8.99 -9.85 8.44
N LYS A 46 8.55 -11.03 8.91
CA LYS A 46 7.12 -11.39 9.02
C LYS A 46 6.29 -10.37 9.80
N GLU A 47 6.85 -9.80 10.86
CA GLU A 47 6.21 -8.77 11.67
C GLU A 47 5.95 -7.48 10.87
N THR A 48 6.89 -7.11 10.00
CA THR A 48 6.75 -5.95 9.11
C THR A 48 5.70 -6.22 8.03
N GLU A 49 5.66 -7.44 7.47
CA GLU A 49 4.61 -7.87 6.56
C GLU A 49 3.22 -7.73 7.22
N PHE A 50 3.08 -8.20 8.45
CA PHE A 50 1.84 -8.11 9.21
C PHE A 50 1.40 -6.66 9.43
N LEU A 51 2.31 -5.78 9.84
CA LEU A 51 2.02 -4.36 10.05
C LEU A 51 1.56 -3.68 8.74
N MET A 52 2.20 -3.99 7.62
CA MET A 52 1.83 -3.42 6.33
C MET A 52 0.48 -3.94 5.83
N ARG A 53 0.21 -5.24 6.01
CA ARG A 53 -1.11 -5.82 5.72
C ARG A 53 -2.20 -5.20 6.59
N PHE A 54 -1.94 -5.02 7.87
CA PHE A 54 -2.86 -4.35 8.78
C PHE A 54 -3.16 -2.92 8.32
N THR A 55 -2.14 -2.17 7.90
CA THR A 55 -2.28 -0.81 7.37
C THR A 55 -3.14 -0.77 6.11
N ALA A 56 -2.91 -1.71 5.19
CA ALA A 56 -3.69 -1.85 3.96
C ALA A 56 -5.17 -2.13 4.26
N ILE A 57 -5.44 -3.08 5.15
CA ILE A 57 -6.81 -3.45 5.56
C ILE A 57 -7.50 -2.28 6.27
N ALA A 58 -6.83 -1.67 7.25
CA ALA A 58 -7.38 -0.56 8.03
C ALA A 58 -7.75 0.66 7.17
N THR A 59 -6.99 0.92 6.10
CA THR A 59 -7.23 2.04 5.19
C THR A 59 -7.98 1.64 3.91
N ASN A 60 -8.41 0.37 3.81
CA ASN A 60 -9.08 -0.20 2.64
C ASN A 60 -8.33 0.07 1.32
N ALA A 61 -7.04 -0.28 1.34
CA ALA A 61 -6.08 -0.16 0.26
C ALA A 61 -5.51 -1.55 -0.11
N PRO A 62 -5.02 -1.72 -1.35
CA PRO A 62 -4.31 -2.94 -1.72
C PRO A 62 -2.93 -3.00 -1.05
N TYR A 63 -2.51 -4.20 -0.68
CA TYR A 63 -1.15 -4.51 -0.24
C TYR A 63 -0.32 -4.96 -1.46
N THR A 64 0.86 -4.38 -1.65
CA THR A 64 1.81 -4.75 -2.71
C THR A 64 3.14 -5.15 -2.09
N PHE A 65 3.80 -6.15 -2.67
CA PHE A 65 5.11 -6.60 -2.23
C PHE A 65 5.99 -6.90 -3.44
N LYS A 66 7.30 -6.69 -3.27
CA LYS A 66 8.31 -7.05 -4.26
C LYS A 66 8.65 -8.53 -4.09
N THR A 67 8.72 -9.26 -5.21
CA THR A 67 9.18 -10.65 -5.25
C THR A 67 10.46 -10.79 -6.06
N ASP A 68 11.19 -11.86 -5.80
CA ASP A 68 12.46 -12.19 -6.47
C ASP A 68 12.33 -12.64 -7.93
N HIS A 69 11.12 -12.78 -8.45
CA HIS A 69 10.87 -13.20 -9.84
C HIS A 69 11.46 -12.25 -10.90
N SER A 70 12.06 -11.13 -10.49
CA SER A 70 12.80 -10.21 -11.33
C SER A 70 14.25 -10.65 -11.64
N GLY A 71 14.82 -11.62 -10.90
CA GLY A 71 16.20 -12.07 -11.08
C GLY A 71 17.27 -11.06 -10.65
N ILE A 72 16.90 -10.02 -9.90
CA ILE A 72 17.80 -8.96 -9.41
C ILE A 72 17.54 -8.74 -7.90
N GLY A 73 18.39 -9.33 -7.04
CA GLY A 73 18.29 -9.20 -5.58
C GLY A 73 18.89 -10.39 -4.81
N ASN A 74 19.01 -10.24 -3.49
CA ASN A 74 19.26 -11.34 -2.54
C ASN A 74 17.92 -11.97 -2.14
N ASP A 75 17.95 -13.20 -1.60
CA ASP A 75 16.77 -13.97 -1.17
C ASP A 75 15.70 -13.13 -0.44
N HIS A 76 14.48 -13.11 -0.99
CA HIS A 76 13.30 -12.49 -0.42
C HIS A 76 12.50 -13.52 0.36
N LEU A 77 11.87 -13.05 1.45
CA LEU A 77 10.97 -13.85 2.26
C LEU A 77 9.75 -14.28 1.42
N GLU A 78 9.43 -15.56 1.43
CA GLU A 78 8.22 -16.09 0.82
C GLU A 78 7.00 -15.48 1.54
N PRO A 79 6.17 -14.67 0.85
CA PRO A 79 5.05 -13.98 1.48
C PRO A 79 4.08 -15.00 2.06
N THR A 80 3.59 -14.80 3.29
CA THR A 80 2.51 -15.64 3.84
C THR A 80 1.15 -15.15 3.33
N VAL A 81 1.05 -15.04 2.01
CA VAL A 81 -0.10 -14.53 1.27
C VAL A 81 -0.60 -15.68 0.40
N GLY A 82 -1.92 -15.79 0.20
CA GLY A 82 -2.51 -16.80 -0.69
C GLY A 82 -2.18 -16.52 -2.16
N ASP A 83 -3.12 -16.76 -3.06
CA ASP A 83 -2.89 -16.48 -4.48
C ASP A 83 -2.51 -15.01 -4.73
N TYR A 84 -1.39 -14.78 -5.42
CA TYR A 84 -0.92 -13.46 -5.81
C TYR A 84 -0.56 -13.43 -7.31
N GLU A 85 -0.80 -12.28 -7.93
CA GLU A 85 -0.42 -12.04 -9.33
C GLU A 85 0.93 -11.32 -9.34
N VAL A 86 1.90 -11.89 -10.07
CA VAL A 86 3.22 -11.27 -10.25
C VAL A 86 3.16 -10.33 -11.44
N GLU A 87 3.38 -9.04 -11.21
CA GLU A 87 3.54 -8.04 -12.26
C GLU A 87 4.77 -7.15 -11.99
N HIS A 88 5.28 -6.49 -13.03
CA HIS A 88 6.35 -5.50 -12.85
C HIS A 88 5.85 -4.30 -12.04
N LEU A 89 6.63 -3.87 -11.04
CA LEU A 89 6.28 -2.76 -10.15
C LEU A 89 5.89 -1.47 -10.90
N ASN A 90 6.58 -1.15 -11.99
CA ASN A 90 6.23 0.00 -12.83
C ASN A 90 4.81 -0.14 -13.42
N GLY A 91 4.49 -1.31 -13.97
CA GLY A 91 3.15 -1.61 -14.49
C GLY A 91 2.09 -1.54 -13.40
N LEU A 92 2.38 -2.09 -12.21
CA LEU A 92 1.51 -2.04 -11.04
C LEU A 92 1.17 -0.61 -10.62
N ILE A 93 2.19 0.24 -10.49
CA ILE A 93 2.02 1.63 -10.05
C ILE A 93 1.19 2.39 -11.09
N VAL A 94 1.49 2.24 -12.38
CA VAL A 94 0.72 2.88 -13.46
C VAL A 94 -0.74 2.42 -13.45
N ARG A 95 -0.98 1.11 -13.30
CA ARG A 95 -2.33 0.52 -13.22
C ARG A 95 -3.10 1.02 -12.00
N LEU A 96 -2.47 1.07 -10.84
CA LEU A 96 -3.08 1.60 -9.60
C LEU A 96 -3.41 3.09 -9.74
N ILE A 97 -2.47 3.91 -10.22
CA ILE A 97 -2.71 5.33 -10.46
C ILE A 97 -3.86 5.51 -11.46
N GLY A 98 -3.86 4.78 -12.57
CA GLY A 98 -4.92 4.80 -13.58
C GLY A 98 -6.29 4.48 -12.98
N LYS A 99 -6.42 3.35 -12.28
CA LYS A 99 -7.66 2.95 -11.58
C LYS A 99 -8.17 4.03 -10.63
N TYR A 100 -7.24 4.69 -9.94
CA TYR A 100 -7.57 5.75 -8.98
C TYR A 100 -7.96 7.07 -9.61
N VAL A 101 -7.41 7.40 -10.79
CA VAL A 101 -7.78 8.57 -11.60
C VAL A 101 -9.11 8.35 -12.30
N GLU A 102 -9.33 7.20 -12.93
CA GLU A 102 -10.62 6.87 -13.58
C GLU A 102 -11.77 6.92 -12.57
N TRP A 103 -11.57 6.37 -11.37
CA TRP A 103 -12.56 6.45 -10.30
C TRP A 103 -12.87 7.89 -9.87
N LEU A 104 -11.89 8.80 -9.92
CA LEU A 104 -12.11 10.22 -9.65
C LEU A 104 -12.89 10.89 -10.79
N TRP A 105 -12.61 10.50 -12.04
CA TRP A 105 -13.32 11.01 -13.21
C TRP A 105 -14.77 10.51 -13.27
N GLY A 106 -15.02 9.24 -12.97
CA GLY A 106 -16.38 8.66 -12.92
C GLY A 106 -17.24 9.13 -11.74
N ARG A 107 -16.65 9.77 -10.73
CA ARG A 107 -17.38 10.36 -9.58
C ARG A 107 -17.66 11.86 -9.71
N ARG A 108 -17.15 12.52 -10.75
CA ARG A 108 -17.68 13.84 -11.08
C ARG A 108 -19.06 13.63 -11.70
N LEU A 109 -20.11 13.84 -10.90
CA LEU A 109 -21.33 14.44 -11.41
C LEU A 109 -20.89 15.78 -12.03
N ILE A 110 -20.57 15.74 -13.33
CA ILE A 110 -20.40 16.94 -14.13
C ILE A 110 -21.82 17.49 -14.28
N PHE A 111 -22.27 18.27 -13.29
CA PHE A 111 -23.38 19.18 -13.50
C PHE A 111 -22.90 20.23 -14.50
N PHE A 112 -23.08 19.96 -15.79
CA PHE A 112 -23.17 21.02 -16.77
C PHE A 112 -24.50 21.72 -16.48
N CYS A 113 -24.45 22.84 -15.75
CA CYS A 113 -25.55 23.80 -15.82
C CYS A 113 -25.56 24.31 -17.26
N ARG A 114 -26.47 23.77 -18.06
CA ARG A 114 -26.69 24.23 -19.43
C ARG A 114 -27.60 25.45 -19.35
N LEU A 115 -26.98 26.61 -19.60
CA LEU A 115 -27.48 27.99 -19.61
C LEU A 115 -27.85 28.56 -18.23
#